data_AF-A0A2E1HBP2-F1
#
_entry.id   AF-A0A2E1HBP2-F1
#
_cell.length_a   1.000
_cell.length_b   1.000
_cell.length_c   1.000
_cell.angle_alpha   90.00
_cell.angle_beta   90.00
_cell.angle_gamma   90.00
#
_symmetry.space_group_name_H-M   'P 1'
#
loop_
_entity.id
_entity.type
_entity.pdbx_description
1 polymer ?
#
loop_
_entity_poly.entity_id
_entity_poly.type
_entity_poly.pdbx_seq_one_letter_code
_entity_poly.pdbx_strand_id
1 'polypeptide(L)'
;MIATALTFVSGFLTATLIALVIAPLFWSRSRRLALREYRAAIPATAREIRASLDHVRAEAAQAARRREIKAEAEMEKAALARAEAGRVAGENAELRARNTVLVESLAHTTAELEEASEQMAIRDAEIEELDAELRAVRHDLDIRSDELEALAARFTDLGAIADERKTMIVDLETRLEDLSDALREAERSRREASHAVERLRGEVASLEAHLGKEKNAVKRLDEKAARLAAQLSERDEQVARLLGETAASAAALGVSQHHGASGDAGSGGASEDDLSGERRLRLRPAVRPAFGRRSEEAEAAELAARTATTRTAVANAAASVAAEPAAKPAAAAVPARQPAAASAAHAAPRAPASTAGVPGAADGAAAATPSGEGAAAAPTASLAASLGLAAKPDFPDDLDDEGVRQKVGELAARVIALTAEKEGPRSPLDAILSSETSPAEAGARDGSQPSLADRVRRIRDEARDHAAE
;
A
#
# COMPACT_ATOMS: atom_id res chain seq x y z
N MET A 1 -70.82 -126.39 -62.27
CA MET A 1 -69.96 -125.99 -61.14
C MET A 1 -68.69 -126.83 -61.03
N ILE A 2 -68.73 -128.17 -61.21
CA ILE A 2 -67.52 -129.02 -61.14
C ILE A 2 -66.58 -128.84 -62.36
N ALA A 3 -67.11 -128.69 -63.57
CA ALA A 3 -66.32 -128.52 -64.79
C ALA A 3 -65.43 -127.25 -64.79
N THR A 4 -65.95 -126.12 -64.29
CA THR A 4 -65.21 -124.85 -64.17
C THR A 4 -64.13 -124.89 -63.09
N ALA A 5 -64.34 -125.64 -62.00
CA ALA A 5 -63.34 -125.87 -60.97
C ALA A 5 -62.18 -126.73 -61.50
N LEU A 6 -62.47 -127.74 -62.33
CA LEU A 6 -61.45 -128.64 -62.88
C LEU A 6 -60.53 -127.92 -63.88
N THR A 7 -61.06 -127.06 -64.73
CA THR A 7 -60.25 -126.22 -65.64
C THR A 7 -59.43 -125.17 -64.91
N PHE A 8 -59.91 -124.66 -63.78
CA PHE A 8 -59.15 -123.74 -62.94
C PHE A 8 -57.97 -124.44 -62.25
N VAL A 9 -58.21 -125.63 -61.69
CA VAL A 9 -57.16 -126.44 -61.06
C VAL A 9 -56.13 -126.90 -62.09
N SER A 10 -56.56 -127.35 -63.28
CA SER A 10 -55.61 -127.74 -64.34
C SER A 10 -54.85 -126.53 -64.88
N GLY A 11 -55.51 -125.38 -65.06
CA GLY A 11 -54.88 -124.12 -65.43
C GLY A 11 -53.82 -123.69 -64.40
N PHE A 12 -54.15 -123.73 -63.11
CA PHE A 12 -53.21 -123.41 -62.04
C PHE A 12 -52.03 -124.39 -62.00
N LEU A 13 -52.29 -125.69 -62.18
CA LEU A 13 -51.26 -126.72 -62.22
C LEU A 13 -50.31 -126.53 -63.41
N THR A 14 -50.84 -126.19 -64.59
CA THR A 14 -50.02 -125.89 -65.77
C THR A 14 -49.22 -124.60 -65.61
N ALA A 15 -49.80 -123.54 -65.06
CA ALA A 15 -49.10 -122.28 -64.80
C ALA A 15 -47.99 -122.44 -63.75
N THR A 16 -48.24 -123.20 -62.67
CA THR A 16 -47.22 -123.52 -61.66
C THR A 16 -46.13 -124.42 -62.24
N LEU A 17 -46.47 -125.39 -63.09
CA LEU A 17 -45.48 -126.19 -63.81
C LEU A 17 -44.58 -125.31 -64.68
N ILE A 18 -45.17 -124.39 -65.46
CA ILE A 18 -44.41 -123.44 -66.30
C ILE A 18 -43.54 -122.52 -65.43
N ALA A 19 -44.05 -122.00 -64.31
CA ALA A 19 -43.29 -121.19 -63.38
C ALA A 19 -42.11 -121.95 -62.78
N LEU A 20 -42.30 -123.24 -62.43
CA LEU A 20 -41.23 -124.10 -61.93
C LEU A 20 -40.15 -124.36 -62.98
N VAL A 21 -40.52 -124.45 -64.25
CA VAL A 21 -39.58 -124.62 -65.38
C VAL A 21 -38.78 -123.32 -65.63
N ILE A 22 -39.39 -122.15 -65.46
CA ILE A 22 -38.74 -120.85 -65.72
C ILE A 22 -37.88 -120.38 -64.52
N ALA A 23 -38.29 -120.68 -63.28
CA ALA A 23 -37.56 -120.30 -62.06
C ALA A 23 -36.05 -120.61 -62.06
N PRO A 24 -35.57 -121.81 -62.48
CA PRO A 24 -34.13 -122.12 -62.49
C PRO A 24 -33.35 -121.29 -63.53
N LEU A 25 -33.99 -120.86 -64.62
CA LEU A 25 -33.34 -120.02 -65.64
C LEU A 25 -33.06 -118.61 -65.11
N PHE A 26 -34.01 -118.02 -64.39
CA PHE A 26 -33.86 -116.66 -63.83
C PHE A 26 -32.85 -116.63 -62.66
N TRP A 27 -32.84 -117.67 -61.82
CA TRP A 27 -31.87 -117.81 -60.72
C TRP A 27 -30.43 -117.95 -61.23
N SER A 28 -30.22 -118.72 -62.32
CA SER A 28 -28.89 -118.93 -62.89
C SER A 28 -28.26 -117.65 -63.44
N ARG A 29 -29.06 -116.76 -64.06
CA ARG A 29 -28.59 -115.51 -64.69
C ARG A 29 -28.26 -114.44 -63.66
N SER A 30 -29.12 -114.24 -62.66
CA SER A 30 -28.92 -113.27 -61.58
C SER A 30 -27.69 -113.63 -60.72
N ARG A 31 -27.52 -114.92 -60.40
CA ARG A 31 -26.33 -115.42 -59.70
C ARG A 31 -25.04 -115.14 -60.47
N ARG A 32 -25.06 -115.28 -61.80
CA ARG A 32 -23.88 -115.05 -62.65
C ARG A 32 -23.49 -113.57 -62.69
N LEU A 33 -24.45 -112.65 -62.70
CA LEU A 33 -24.16 -111.21 -62.67
C LEU A 33 -23.63 -110.79 -61.30
N ALA A 34 -24.30 -111.19 -60.22
CA ALA A 34 -23.85 -110.90 -58.85
C ALA A 34 -22.45 -111.50 -58.56
N LEU A 35 -22.16 -112.70 -59.06
CA LEU A 35 -20.82 -113.30 -58.96
C LEU A 35 -19.78 -112.58 -59.80
N ARG A 36 -20.14 -111.96 -60.93
CA ARG A 36 -19.21 -111.16 -61.74
C ARG A 36 -18.87 -109.85 -61.06
N GLU A 37 -19.85 -109.16 -60.51
CA GLU A 37 -19.63 -107.92 -59.75
C GLU A 37 -18.86 -108.19 -58.44
N TYR A 38 -19.22 -109.24 -57.71
CA TYR A 38 -18.50 -109.65 -56.50
C TYR A 38 -17.04 -110.08 -56.80
N ARG A 39 -16.80 -110.77 -57.91
CA ARG A 39 -15.43 -111.10 -58.37
C ARG A 39 -14.67 -109.91 -58.92
N ALA A 40 -15.34 -108.86 -59.39
CA ALA A 40 -14.70 -107.61 -59.82
C ALA A 40 -14.38 -106.70 -58.61
N ALA A 41 -15.15 -106.79 -57.53
CA ALA A 41 -14.93 -106.05 -56.29
C ALA A 41 -13.90 -106.71 -55.36
N ILE A 42 -13.69 -108.02 -55.48
CA ILE A 42 -12.72 -108.75 -54.65
C ILE A 42 -11.38 -108.84 -55.38
N PRO A 43 -10.26 -108.50 -54.73
CA PRO A 43 -8.93 -108.67 -55.31
C PRO A 43 -8.68 -110.16 -55.56
N ALA A 44 -8.66 -110.56 -56.84
CA ALA A 44 -8.60 -111.97 -57.24
C ALA A 44 -7.15 -112.50 -57.32
N THR A 45 -6.14 -111.62 -57.18
CA THR A 45 -4.72 -111.98 -57.27
C THR A 45 -3.91 -111.54 -56.05
N ALA A 46 -2.94 -112.34 -55.62
CA ALA A 46 -2.06 -112.02 -54.49
C ALA A 46 -1.24 -110.73 -54.70
N ARG A 47 -1.03 -110.31 -55.96
CA ARG A 47 -0.33 -109.06 -56.31
C ARG A 47 -1.20 -107.83 -56.04
N GLU A 48 -2.49 -107.88 -56.36
CA GLU A 48 -3.45 -106.81 -56.06
C GLU A 48 -3.63 -106.62 -54.55
N ILE A 49 -3.67 -107.71 -53.78
CA ILE A 49 -3.74 -107.63 -52.30
C ILE A 49 -2.51 -106.91 -51.74
N ARG A 50 -1.30 -107.24 -52.21
CA ARG A 50 -0.07 -106.55 -51.78
C ARG A 50 -0.05 -105.09 -52.20
N ALA A 51 -0.48 -104.77 -53.43
CA ALA A 51 -0.58 -103.38 -53.89
C ALA A 51 -1.57 -102.56 -53.05
N SER A 52 -2.73 -103.13 -52.66
CA SER A 52 -3.68 -102.45 -51.78
C SER A 52 -3.14 -102.25 -50.36
N LEU A 53 -2.41 -103.23 -49.83
CA LEU A 53 -1.72 -103.11 -48.54
C LEU A 53 -0.64 -102.03 -48.58
N ASP A 54 0.18 -102.01 -49.62
CA ASP A 54 1.23 -101.01 -49.80
C ASP A 54 0.63 -99.61 -50.04
N HIS A 55 -0.53 -99.51 -50.70
CA HIS A 55 -1.29 -98.27 -50.83
C HIS A 55 -1.80 -97.76 -49.48
N VAL A 56 -2.44 -98.62 -48.67
CA VAL A 56 -2.89 -98.25 -47.30
C VAL A 56 -1.71 -97.85 -46.42
N ARG A 57 -0.57 -98.54 -46.54
CA ARG A 57 0.67 -98.15 -45.84
C ARG A 57 1.17 -96.78 -46.29
N ALA A 58 1.15 -96.49 -47.60
CA ALA A 58 1.53 -95.19 -48.13
C ALA A 58 0.58 -94.08 -47.67
N GLU A 59 -0.73 -94.33 -47.66
CA GLU A 59 -1.73 -93.39 -47.13
C GLU A 59 -1.54 -93.14 -45.64
N ALA A 60 -1.31 -94.19 -44.85
CA ALA A 60 -1.01 -94.07 -43.44
C ALA A 60 0.28 -93.27 -43.19
N ALA A 61 1.35 -93.53 -43.98
CA ALA A 61 2.60 -92.78 -43.91
C ALA A 61 2.43 -91.31 -44.33
N GLN A 62 1.67 -91.03 -45.38
CA GLN A 62 1.37 -89.66 -45.82
C GLN A 62 0.49 -88.93 -44.81
N ALA A 63 -0.51 -89.59 -44.22
CA ALA A 63 -1.36 -89.01 -43.19
C ALA A 63 -0.58 -88.77 -41.89
N ALA A 64 0.36 -89.65 -41.53
CA ALA A 64 1.29 -89.41 -40.42
C ALA A 64 2.16 -88.18 -40.70
N ARG A 65 2.82 -88.11 -41.88
CA ARG A 65 3.66 -86.97 -42.24
C ARG A 65 2.89 -85.65 -42.31
N ARG A 66 1.65 -85.65 -42.84
CA ARG A 66 0.78 -84.46 -42.83
C ARG A 66 0.43 -84.01 -41.42
N ARG A 67 0.25 -84.94 -40.47
CA ARG A 67 0.00 -84.59 -39.06
C ARG A 67 1.26 -84.05 -38.39
N GLU A 68 2.42 -84.66 -38.66
CA GLU A 68 3.72 -84.15 -38.19
C GLU A 68 3.95 -82.73 -38.68
N ILE A 69 3.83 -82.46 -39.98
CA ILE A 69 4.02 -81.12 -40.55
C ILE A 69 3.03 -80.11 -39.93
N LYS A 70 1.77 -80.50 -39.73
CA LYS A 70 0.78 -79.61 -39.07
C LYS A 70 1.15 -79.36 -37.60
N ALA A 71 1.58 -80.39 -36.88
CA ALA A 71 2.03 -80.25 -35.50
C ALA A 71 3.27 -79.36 -35.41
N GLU A 72 4.26 -79.56 -36.29
CA GLU A 72 5.45 -78.71 -36.42
C GLU A 72 5.04 -77.24 -36.68
N ALA A 73 4.15 -76.99 -37.64
CA ALA A 73 3.67 -75.63 -37.94
C ALA A 73 2.91 -74.96 -36.78
N GLU A 74 2.07 -75.70 -36.04
CA GLU A 74 1.40 -75.15 -34.85
C GLU A 74 2.38 -74.91 -33.70
N MET A 75 3.39 -75.77 -33.54
CA MET A 75 4.45 -75.57 -32.55
C MET A 75 5.30 -74.34 -32.90
N GLU A 76 5.64 -74.13 -34.17
CA GLU A 76 6.34 -72.92 -34.65
C GLU A 76 5.51 -71.65 -34.38
N LYS A 77 4.21 -71.64 -34.72
CA LYS A 77 3.31 -70.52 -34.40
C LYS A 77 3.24 -70.26 -32.90
N ALA A 78 3.12 -71.31 -32.09
CA ALA A 78 3.07 -71.19 -30.64
C ALA A 78 4.41 -70.73 -30.05
N ALA A 79 5.53 -71.02 -30.71
CA ALA A 79 6.85 -70.50 -30.33
C ALA A 79 6.94 -68.99 -30.65
N LEU A 80 6.50 -68.57 -31.84
CA LEU A 80 6.46 -67.16 -32.23
C LEU A 80 5.54 -66.34 -31.31
N ALA A 81 4.33 -66.82 -31.04
CA ALA A 81 3.39 -66.14 -30.15
C ALA A 81 3.96 -65.98 -28.73
N ARG A 82 4.70 -66.97 -28.22
CA ARG A 82 5.40 -66.87 -26.92
C ARG A 82 6.54 -65.86 -26.95
N ALA A 83 7.29 -65.79 -28.05
CA ALA A 83 8.37 -64.81 -28.21
C ALA A 83 7.80 -63.38 -28.26
N GLU A 84 6.71 -63.17 -29.00
CA GLU A 84 6.01 -61.88 -29.07
C GLU A 84 5.41 -61.47 -27.72
N ALA A 85 4.77 -62.42 -27.01
CA ALA A 85 4.26 -62.17 -25.66
C ALA A 85 5.39 -61.79 -24.69
N GLY A 86 6.56 -62.44 -24.80
CA GLY A 86 7.75 -62.10 -24.04
C GLY A 86 8.25 -60.68 -24.34
N ARG A 87 8.30 -60.28 -25.62
CA ARG A 87 8.67 -58.92 -26.04
C ARG A 87 7.72 -57.87 -25.45
N VAL A 88 6.41 -58.07 -25.63
CA VAL A 88 5.39 -57.15 -25.12
C VAL A 88 5.39 -57.09 -23.59
N ALA A 89 5.64 -58.21 -22.90
CA ALA A 89 5.79 -58.21 -21.45
C ALA A 89 7.01 -57.40 -21.00
N GLY A 90 8.13 -57.51 -21.72
CA GLY A 90 9.34 -56.71 -21.48
C GLY A 90 9.10 -55.21 -21.67
N GLU A 91 8.48 -54.81 -22.78
CA GLU A 91 8.12 -53.42 -23.06
C GLU A 91 7.16 -52.86 -21.99
N ASN A 92 6.16 -53.63 -21.58
CA ASN A 92 5.27 -53.22 -20.50
C ASN A 92 5.98 -53.11 -19.14
N ALA A 93 6.95 -53.99 -18.84
CA ALA A 93 7.75 -53.88 -17.63
C ALA A 93 8.62 -52.61 -17.64
N GLU A 94 9.24 -52.29 -18.77
CA GLU A 94 10.02 -51.07 -18.94
C GLU A 94 9.15 -49.81 -18.85
N LEU A 95 7.99 -49.80 -19.50
CA LEU A 95 7.03 -48.69 -19.40
C LEU A 95 6.55 -48.48 -17.96
N ARG A 96 6.30 -49.56 -17.22
CA ARG A 96 5.96 -49.47 -15.79
C ARG A 96 7.11 -48.89 -14.97
N ALA A 97 8.35 -49.34 -15.18
CA ALA A 97 9.52 -48.81 -14.49
C ALA A 97 9.75 -47.32 -14.81
N ARG A 98 9.54 -46.90 -16.06
CA ARG A 98 9.58 -45.47 -16.43
C ARG A 98 8.44 -44.70 -15.75
N ASN A 99 7.24 -45.27 -15.70
CA ASN A 99 6.10 -44.63 -15.06
C ASN A 99 6.31 -44.46 -13.54
N THR A 100 6.88 -45.46 -12.85
CA THR A 100 7.21 -45.33 -11.42
C THR A 100 8.23 -44.23 -11.17
N VAL A 101 9.28 -44.14 -11.99
CA VAL A 101 10.28 -43.06 -11.88
C VAL A 101 9.66 -41.69 -12.14
N LEU A 102 8.76 -41.58 -13.12
CA LEU A 102 8.05 -40.33 -13.40
C LEU A 102 7.07 -39.96 -12.29
N VAL A 103 6.40 -40.93 -11.67
CA VAL A 103 5.52 -40.68 -10.51
C VAL A 103 6.34 -40.21 -9.31
N GLU A 104 7.51 -40.80 -9.08
CA GLU A 104 8.43 -40.38 -8.01
C GLU A 104 8.98 -38.97 -8.27
N SER A 105 9.37 -38.64 -9.50
CA SER A 105 9.83 -37.28 -9.83
C SER A 105 8.73 -36.24 -9.74
N LEU A 106 7.49 -36.59 -10.15
CA LEU A 106 6.33 -35.74 -9.94
C LEU A 106 6.08 -35.53 -8.45
N ALA A 107 6.09 -36.59 -7.63
CA ALA A 107 5.91 -36.49 -6.18
C ALA A 107 6.98 -35.60 -5.52
N HIS A 108 8.24 -35.73 -5.94
CA HIS A 108 9.33 -34.90 -5.45
C HIS A 108 9.13 -33.42 -5.82
N THR A 109 8.86 -33.11 -7.08
CA THR A 109 8.63 -31.73 -7.54
C THR A 109 7.37 -31.10 -6.94
N THR A 110 6.32 -31.90 -6.68
CA THR A 110 5.14 -31.40 -5.96
C THR A 110 5.46 -31.07 -4.51
N ALA A 111 6.28 -31.89 -3.84
CA ALA A 111 6.72 -31.59 -2.47
C ALA A 111 7.59 -30.33 -2.40
N GLU A 112 8.51 -30.15 -3.37
CA GLU A 112 9.31 -28.92 -3.48
C GLU A 112 8.44 -27.68 -3.73
N LEU A 113 7.38 -27.82 -4.56
CA LEU A 113 6.43 -26.74 -4.81
C LEU A 113 5.64 -26.38 -3.55
N GLU A 114 5.18 -27.39 -2.80
CA GLU A 114 4.48 -27.20 -1.53
C GLU A 114 5.38 -26.49 -0.51
N GLU A 115 6.61 -26.96 -0.32
CA GLU A 115 7.59 -26.32 0.58
C GLU A 115 7.88 -24.88 0.16
N ALA A 116 8.11 -24.62 -1.13
CA ALA A 116 8.32 -23.27 -1.63
C ALA A 116 7.08 -22.37 -1.40
N SER A 117 5.88 -22.91 -1.57
CA SER A 117 4.64 -22.17 -1.33
C SER A 117 4.42 -21.84 0.16
N GLU A 118 4.79 -22.74 1.06
CA GLU A 118 4.79 -22.49 2.50
C GLU A 118 5.82 -21.43 2.89
N GLN A 119 7.03 -21.51 2.33
CA GLN A 119 8.05 -20.49 2.53
C GLN A 119 7.57 -19.11 2.05
N MET A 120 6.93 -19.03 0.88
CA MET A 120 6.34 -17.77 0.40
C MET A 120 5.25 -17.26 1.33
N ALA A 121 4.34 -18.12 1.80
CA ALA A 121 3.29 -17.72 2.75
C ALA A 121 3.86 -17.18 4.07
N ILE A 122 4.96 -17.76 4.56
CA ILE A 122 5.66 -17.25 5.76
C ILE A 122 6.29 -15.88 5.47
N ARG A 123 6.98 -15.71 4.33
CA ARG A 123 7.57 -14.42 3.95
C ARG A 123 6.50 -13.34 3.74
N ASP A 124 5.36 -13.68 3.15
CA ASP A 124 4.25 -12.76 2.96
C ASP A 124 3.68 -12.31 4.32
N ALA A 125 3.54 -13.21 5.29
CA ALA A 125 3.13 -12.87 6.65
C ALA A 125 4.15 -11.95 7.36
N GLU A 126 5.45 -12.22 7.21
CA GLU A 126 6.52 -11.36 7.74
C GLU A 126 6.50 -9.97 7.09
N ILE A 127 6.24 -9.87 5.78
CA ILE A 127 6.10 -8.59 5.08
C ILE A 127 4.89 -7.82 5.61
N GLU A 128 3.74 -8.46 5.80
CA GLU A 128 2.55 -7.82 6.36
C GLU A 128 2.78 -7.29 7.78
N GLU A 129 3.51 -8.03 8.62
CA GLU A 129 3.92 -7.62 9.96
C GLU A 129 4.85 -6.40 9.90
N LEU A 130 5.92 -6.47 9.11
CA LEU A 130 6.87 -5.36 8.94
C LEU A 130 6.20 -4.10 8.36
N ASP A 131 5.26 -4.26 7.43
CA ASP A 131 4.49 -3.13 6.89
C ASP A 131 3.57 -2.51 7.95
N ALA A 132 3.01 -3.32 8.86
CA ALA A 132 2.22 -2.83 9.98
C ALA A 132 3.07 -2.05 10.98
N GLU A 133 4.25 -2.57 11.34
CA GLU A 133 5.22 -1.87 12.18
C GLU A 133 5.67 -0.57 11.54
N LEU A 134 6.00 -0.58 10.25
CA LEU A 134 6.44 0.60 9.52
C LEU A 134 5.34 1.66 9.41
N ARG A 135 4.07 1.25 9.24
CA ARG A 135 2.91 2.15 9.32
C ARG A 135 2.76 2.77 10.70
N ALA A 136 2.92 1.99 11.77
CA ALA A 136 2.86 2.48 13.14
C ALA A 136 3.98 3.50 13.44
N VAL A 137 5.24 3.17 13.08
CA VAL A 137 6.39 4.06 13.27
C VAL A 137 6.24 5.36 12.47
N ARG A 138 5.73 5.30 11.24
CA ARG A 138 5.43 6.52 10.46
C ARG A 138 4.38 7.39 11.15
N HIS A 139 3.30 6.78 11.64
CA HIS A 139 2.26 7.52 12.35
C HIS A 139 2.80 8.18 13.64
N ASP A 140 3.61 7.47 14.41
CA ASP A 140 4.27 8.02 15.59
C ASP A 140 5.20 9.17 15.22
N LEU A 141 5.94 9.07 14.12
CA LEU A 141 6.81 10.13 13.62
C LEU A 141 5.99 11.37 13.25
N ASP A 142 4.87 11.20 12.54
CA ASP A 142 3.97 12.30 12.17
C ASP A 142 3.44 13.03 13.43
N ILE A 143 3.02 12.28 14.46
CA ILE A 143 2.61 12.86 15.74
C ILE A 143 3.76 13.64 16.38
N ARG A 144 4.97 13.08 16.40
CA ARG A 144 6.14 13.77 16.97
C ARG A 144 6.53 15.01 16.16
N SER A 145 6.39 15.01 14.84
CA SER A 145 6.61 16.21 14.05
C SER A 145 5.59 17.29 14.35
N ASP A 146 4.31 16.94 14.50
CA ASP A 146 3.26 17.89 14.89
C ASP A 146 3.51 18.47 16.28
N GLU A 147 3.94 17.64 17.24
CA GLU A 147 4.35 18.09 18.58
C GLU A 147 5.54 19.05 18.53
N LEU A 148 6.55 18.76 17.71
CA LEU A 148 7.72 19.62 17.53
C LEU A 148 7.36 20.94 16.86
N GLU A 149 6.47 20.94 15.87
CA GLU A 149 5.97 22.16 15.23
C GLU A 149 5.17 23.02 16.21
N ALA A 150 4.28 22.39 16.99
CA ALA A 150 3.54 23.07 18.05
C ALA A 150 4.47 23.64 19.13
N LEU A 151 5.54 22.92 19.49
CA LEU A 151 6.53 23.40 20.44
C LEU A 151 7.35 24.57 19.86
N ALA A 152 7.74 24.49 18.59
CA ALA A 152 8.43 25.57 17.89
C ALA A 152 7.58 26.84 17.85
N ALA A 153 6.29 26.73 17.54
CA ALA A 153 5.35 27.85 17.57
C ALA A 153 5.25 28.50 18.97
N ARG A 154 5.19 27.68 20.03
CA ARG A 154 5.22 28.20 21.41
C ARG A 154 6.52 28.93 21.74
N PHE A 155 7.66 28.45 21.25
CA PHE A 155 8.94 29.14 21.43
C PHE A 155 8.98 30.46 20.67
N THR A 156 8.41 30.55 19.47
CA THR A 156 8.32 31.83 18.75
C THR A 156 7.41 32.82 19.47
N ASP A 157 6.29 32.36 20.02
CA ASP A 157 5.38 33.21 20.80
C ASP A 157 6.04 33.72 22.09
N LEU A 158 6.75 32.84 22.81
CA LEU A 158 7.52 33.24 23.99
C LEU A 158 8.66 34.20 23.64
N GLY A 159 9.29 34.01 22.47
CA GLY A 159 10.28 34.95 21.91
C GLY A 159 9.67 36.34 21.68
N ALA A 160 8.51 36.40 21.03
CA ALA A 160 7.81 37.66 20.80
C ALA A 160 7.41 38.36 22.11
N ILE A 161 6.92 37.61 23.11
CA ILE A 161 6.60 38.16 24.44
C ILE A 161 7.87 38.67 25.15
N ALA A 162 9.00 37.97 25.01
CA ALA A 162 10.26 38.39 25.59
C ALA A 162 10.79 39.68 24.94
N ASP A 163 10.70 39.79 23.61
CA ASP A 163 11.06 41.00 22.87
C ASP A 163 10.14 42.18 23.24
N GLU A 164 8.83 41.97 23.35
CA GLU A 164 7.88 42.98 23.82
C GLU A 164 8.23 43.46 25.25
N ARG A 165 8.46 42.53 26.18
CA ARG A 165 8.88 42.88 27.55
C ARG A 165 10.21 43.61 27.56
N LYS A 166 11.15 43.25 26.69
CA LYS A 166 12.44 43.95 26.55
C LYS A 166 12.24 45.37 26.06
N THR A 167 11.39 45.60 25.05
CA THR A 167 11.06 46.96 24.61
C THR A 167 10.39 47.77 25.73
N MET A 168 9.47 47.16 26.48
CA MET A 168 8.84 47.82 27.63
C MET A 168 9.85 48.17 28.73
N ILE A 169 10.83 47.30 29.00
CA ILE A 169 11.89 47.60 29.97
C ILE A 169 12.73 48.79 29.49
N VAL A 170 13.14 48.82 28.23
CA VAL A 170 13.91 49.95 27.66
C VAL A 170 13.09 51.25 27.70
N ASP A 171 11.80 51.19 27.40
CA ASP A 171 10.89 52.34 27.52
C ASP A 171 10.73 52.81 28.98
N LEU A 172 10.72 51.90 29.94
CA LEU A 172 10.68 52.25 31.36
C LEU A 172 12.02 52.80 31.86
N GLU A 173 13.14 52.27 31.37
CA GLU A 173 14.49 52.76 31.66
C GLU A 173 14.69 54.19 31.15
N THR A 174 14.28 54.48 29.91
CA THR A 174 14.32 55.84 29.35
C THR A 174 13.43 56.81 30.13
N ARG A 175 12.21 56.40 30.52
CA ARG A 175 11.35 57.21 31.39
C ARG A 175 11.96 57.46 32.77
N LEU A 176 12.63 56.47 33.35
CA LEU A 176 13.35 56.64 34.62
C LEU A 176 14.51 57.62 34.45
N GLU A 177 15.23 57.57 33.34
CA GLU A 177 16.31 58.49 33.02
C GLU A 177 15.79 59.94 32.87
N ASP A 178 14.71 60.14 32.11
CA ASP A 178 14.03 61.43 31.96
C ASP A 178 13.55 62.00 33.30
N LEU A 179 12.90 61.17 34.13
CA LEU A 179 12.46 61.58 35.47
C LEU A 179 13.65 61.89 36.38
N SER A 180 14.75 61.15 36.25
CA SER A 180 15.97 61.41 37.02
C SER A 180 16.62 62.75 36.62
N ASP A 181 16.60 63.10 35.34
CA ASP A 181 17.11 64.37 34.85
C ASP A 181 16.20 65.54 35.23
N ALA A 182 14.88 65.35 35.15
CA ALA A 182 13.91 66.31 35.66
C ALA A 182 14.09 66.53 37.18
N LEU A 183 14.36 65.48 37.96
CA LEU A 183 14.68 65.60 39.38
C LEU A 183 15.99 66.36 39.61
N ARG A 184 17.05 66.06 38.85
CA ARG A 184 18.33 66.78 38.92
C ARG A 184 18.15 68.26 38.60
N GLU A 185 17.33 68.60 37.61
CA GLU A 185 17.04 69.99 37.24
C GLU A 185 16.17 70.71 38.28
N ALA A 186 15.16 70.02 38.82
CA ALA A 186 14.37 70.52 39.95
C ALA A 186 15.25 70.76 41.20
N GLU A 187 16.22 69.88 41.46
CA GLU A 187 17.18 70.08 42.54
C GLU A 187 18.13 71.26 42.29
N ARG A 188 18.63 71.43 41.05
CA ARG A 188 19.46 72.58 40.68
C ARG A 188 18.69 73.88 40.84
N SER A 189 17.49 73.99 40.26
CA SER A 189 16.63 75.16 40.40
C SER A 189 16.26 75.44 41.86
N ARG A 190 16.03 74.42 42.69
CA ARG A 190 15.85 74.58 44.14
C ARG A 190 17.11 75.16 44.81
N ARG A 191 18.31 74.68 44.45
CA ARG A 191 19.58 75.20 44.97
C ARG A 191 19.79 76.65 44.54
N GLU A 192 19.56 76.97 43.28
CA GLU A 192 19.63 78.35 42.77
C GLU A 192 18.63 79.28 43.44
N ALA A 193 17.38 78.84 43.62
CA ALA A 193 16.37 79.57 44.39
C ALA A 193 16.79 79.76 45.85
N SER A 194 17.39 78.73 46.49
CA SER A 194 17.89 78.85 47.86
C SER A 194 19.04 79.85 47.98
N HIS A 195 19.99 79.84 47.02
CA HIS A 195 21.05 80.83 46.96
C HIS A 195 20.52 82.24 46.64
N ALA A 196 19.47 82.35 45.80
CA ALA A 196 18.80 83.62 45.57
C ALA A 196 18.12 84.16 46.83
N VAL A 197 17.47 83.29 47.61
CA VAL A 197 16.91 83.64 48.92
C VAL A 197 18.01 84.07 49.90
N GLU A 198 19.15 83.39 49.95
CA GLU A 198 20.30 83.80 50.78
C GLU A 198 20.86 85.16 50.35
N ARG A 199 21.02 85.41 49.04
CA ARG A 199 21.43 86.71 48.50
C ARG A 199 20.46 87.82 48.90
N LEU A 200 19.15 87.61 48.68
CA LEU A 200 18.11 88.56 49.06
C LEU A 200 18.08 88.80 50.57
N ARG A 201 18.29 87.76 51.39
CA ARG A 201 18.42 87.93 52.85
C ARG A 201 19.65 88.77 53.23
N GLY A 202 20.78 88.56 52.55
CA GLY A 202 21.97 89.40 52.72
C GLY A 202 21.73 90.84 52.30
N GLU A 203 21.02 91.05 51.19
CA GLU A 203 20.60 92.38 50.72
C GLU A 203 19.66 93.05 51.73
N VAL A 204 18.62 92.37 52.20
CA VAL A 204 17.71 92.86 53.26
C VAL A 204 18.49 93.20 54.53
N ALA A 205 19.40 92.34 55.00
CA ALA A 205 20.22 92.62 56.17
C ALA A 205 21.11 93.85 55.98
N SER A 206 21.67 94.05 54.78
CA SER A 206 22.45 95.24 54.47
C SER A 206 21.57 96.50 54.42
N LEU A 207 20.39 96.44 53.80
CA LEU A 207 19.40 97.52 53.78
C LEU A 207 18.91 97.87 55.18
N GLU A 208 18.64 96.88 56.04
CA GLU A 208 18.29 97.09 57.45
C GLU A 208 19.44 97.77 58.20
N ALA A 209 20.69 97.39 57.95
CA ALA A 209 21.85 98.06 58.52
C ALA A 209 21.99 99.51 58.02
N HIS A 210 21.70 99.77 56.73
CA HIS A 210 21.66 101.13 56.17
C HIS A 210 20.54 101.96 56.79
N LEU A 211 19.32 101.43 56.87
CA LEU A 211 18.18 102.08 57.50
C LEU A 211 18.44 102.33 59.00
N GLY A 212 19.12 101.42 59.68
CA GLY A 212 19.60 101.62 61.05
C GLY A 212 20.61 102.78 61.17
N LYS A 213 21.56 102.88 60.23
CA LYS A 213 22.49 104.01 60.15
C LYS A 213 21.77 105.33 59.86
N GLU A 214 20.81 105.35 58.93
CA GLU A 214 19.99 106.52 58.62
C GLU A 214 19.12 106.91 59.82
N LYS A 215 18.45 105.97 60.49
CA LYS A 215 17.71 106.22 61.74
C LYS A 215 18.60 106.82 62.82
N ASN A 216 19.83 106.33 62.97
CA ASN A 216 20.78 106.90 63.92
C ASN A 216 21.26 108.29 63.47
N ALA A 217 21.40 108.54 62.17
CA ALA A 217 21.70 109.86 61.64
C ALA A 217 20.54 110.84 61.89
N VAL A 218 19.29 110.42 61.66
CA VAL A 218 18.07 111.16 61.99
C VAL A 218 18.01 111.44 63.48
N LYS A 219 18.21 110.45 64.35
CA LYS A 219 18.29 110.68 65.81
C LYS A 219 19.36 111.71 66.18
N ARG A 220 20.55 111.65 65.57
CA ARG A 220 21.60 112.66 65.79
C ARG A 220 21.19 114.04 65.27
N LEU A 221 20.46 114.11 64.16
CA LEU A 221 19.91 115.36 63.64
C LEU A 221 18.79 115.89 64.53
N ASP A 222 17.92 115.04 65.07
CA ASP A 222 16.89 115.38 66.04
C ASP A 222 17.51 115.86 67.35
N GLU A 223 18.57 115.22 67.85
CA GLU A 223 19.35 115.69 69.00
C GLU A 223 20.00 117.04 68.71
N LYS A 224 20.54 117.25 67.50
CA LYS A 224 21.05 118.56 67.08
C LYS A 224 19.94 119.60 66.98
N ALA A 225 18.77 119.24 66.46
CA ALA A 225 17.60 120.10 66.37
C ALA A 225 17.07 120.45 67.76
N ALA A 226 17.04 119.49 68.69
CA ALA A 226 16.69 119.71 70.09
C ALA A 226 17.72 120.62 70.79
N ARG A 227 19.02 120.45 70.51
CA ARG A 227 20.07 121.36 71.00
C ARG A 227 19.94 122.76 70.42
N LEU A 228 19.69 122.89 69.11
CA LEU A 228 19.46 124.19 68.46
C LEU A 228 18.17 124.84 68.97
N ALA A 229 17.11 124.06 69.22
CA ALA A 229 15.87 124.53 69.82
C ALA A 229 16.08 124.99 71.27
N ALA A 230 16.91 124.28 72.05
CA ALA A 230 17.31 124.73 73.39
C ALA A 230 18.20 125.98 73.35
N GLN A 231 19.12 126.08 72.37
CA GLN A 231 19.90 127.31 72.15
C GLN A 231 19.02 128.49 71.73
N LEU A 232 17.99 128.25 70.90
CA LEU A 232 17.00 129.25 70.55
C LEU A 232 16.12 129.60 71.74
N SER A 233 15.69 128.65 72.58
CA SER A 233 14.91 128.98 73.78
C SER A 233 15.76 129.74 74.81
N GLU A 234 17.05 129.43 74.93
CA GLU A 234 17.97 130.18 75.79
C GLU A 234 18.26 131.58 75.22
N ARG A 235 18.31 131.72 73.88
CA ARG A 235 18.35 133.03 73.21
C ARG A 235 17.03 133.79 73.40
N ASP A 236 15.88 133.13 73.33
CA ASP A 236 14.57 133.71 73.53
C ASP A 236 14.36 134.08 75.00
N GLU A 237 14.91 133.32 75.95
CA GLU A 237 14.98 133.69 77.36
C GLU A 237 15.94 134.87 77.58
N GLN A 238 17.06 134.93 76.86
CA GLN A 238 17.96 136.10 76.88
C GLN A 238 17.27 137.33 76.28
N VAL A 239 16.50 137.17 75.21
CA VAL A 239 15.66 138.23 74.62
C VAL A 239 14.54 138.62 75.58
N ALA A 240 13.89 137.67 76.26
CA ALA A 240 12.85 137.93 77.26
C ALA A 240 13.42 138.65 78.50
N ARG A 241 14.67 138.38 78.88
CA ARG A 241 15.38 139.12 79.94
C ARG A 241 15.73 140.54 79.50
N LEU A 242 16.21 140.73 78.27
CA LEU A 242 16.45 142.07 77.70
C LEU A 242 15.14 142.87 77.46
N LEU A 243 14.04 142.18 77.15
CA LEU A 243 12.70 142.76 77.06
C LEU A 243 12.10 143.08 78.44
N GLY A 244 12.44 142.29 79.46
CA GLY A 244 12.12 142.59 80.86
C GLY A 244 12.90 143.79 81.41
N GLU A 245 14.17 143.94 81.02
CA GLU A 245 15.02 145.09 81.37
C GLU A 245 14.58 146.38 80.63
N THR A 246 13.98 146.26 79.45
CA THR A 246 13.41 147.41 78.70
C THR A 246 11.96 147.74 79.04
N ALA A 247 11.26 146.89 79.80
CA ALA A 247 9.89 147.16 80.29
C ALA A 247 9.84 148.09 81.53
N ALA A 248 10.96 148.32 82.23
CA ALA A 248 11.04 149.19 83.40
C ALA A 248 11.40 150.67 83.07
N SER A 249 11.66 151.01 81.80
CA SER A 249 12.04 152.37 81.37
C SER A 249 11.40 152.77 80.04
N ALA A 250 10.06 152.76 79.95
CA ALA A 250 9.29 153.57 78.99
C ALA A 250 7.79 153.48 79.32
N ALA A 251 7.32 154.36 80.19
CA ALA A 251 5.91 154.64 80.38
C ALA A 251 5.29 155.23 79.10
N ALA A 252 4.00 154.91 78.90
CA ALA A 252 3.02 155.76 78.22
C ALA A 252 3.38 156.32 76.84
N LEU A 253 2.91 155.63 75.78
CA LEU A 253 2.14 156.23 74.67
C LEU A 253 1.61 155.11 73.78
N GLY A 254 0.30 155.14 73.56
CA GLY A 254 -0.42 154.19 72.73
C GLY A 254 -0.59 154.66 71.28
N VAL A 255 -0.83 153.64 70.44
CA VAL A 255 -1.80 153.59 69.34
C VAL A 255 -1.52 154.45 68.09
N SER A 256 -1.25 153.78 66.96
CA SER A 256 -2.20 153.72 65.84
C SER A 256 -1.77 152.74 64.74
N GLN A 257 -2.75 151.99 64.25
CA GLN A 257 -2.75 151.02 63.16
C GLN A 257 -2.67 151.69 61.77
N HIS A 258 -2.17 151.00 60.73
CA HIS A 258 -2.97 150.43 59.62
C HIS A 258 -2.14 149.98 58.39
N HIS A 259 -2.53 148.81 57.87
CA HIS A 259 -2.73 148.39 56.46
C HIS A 259 -1.60 148.25 55.42
N GLY A 260 -1.70 147.13 54.68
CA GLY A 260 -1.11 146.85 53.35
C GLY A 260 -0.58 145.41 53.30
N ALA A 261 -1.32 144.38 52.86
CA ALA A 261 -1.63 144.02 51.45
C ALA A 261 -0.34 143.73 50.65
N SER A 262 -0.17 142.71 49.80
CA SER A 262 -1.01 141.65 49.22
C SER A 262 -0.13 140.96 48.15
N GLY A 263 -0.41 139.67 47.86
CA GLY A 263 -0.03 139.01 46.59
C GLY A 263 1.42 138.51 46.51
N ASP A 264 1.77 137.54 45.67
CA ASP A 264 1.02 136.75 44.70
C ASP A 264 1.94 135.58 44.24
N ALA A 265 1.30 134.62 43.58
CA ALA A 265 1.70 133.43 42.84
C ALA A 265 3.11 133.25 42.24
N GLY A 266 3.40 131.96 41.95
CA GLY A 266 4.32 131.47 40.92
C GLY A 266 5.02 130.17 41.35
N SER A 267 4.56 128.95 41.03
CA SER A 267 4.46 128.22 39.74
C SER A 267 5.67 127.34 39.43
N GLY A 268 5.38 126.07 39.07
CA GLY A 268 6.24 125.17 38.27
C GLY A 268 7.36 124.48 39.05
N GLY A 269 7.64 123.18 38.92
CA GLY A 269 7.31 122.23 37.87
C GLY A 269 8.61 121.54 37.43
N ALA A 270 8.62 120.20 37.47
CA ALA A 270 9.56 119.30 36.81
C ALA A 270 11.05 119.44 37.24
N SER A 271 11.97 118.49 37.12
CA SER A 271 12.10 117.17 36.48
C SER A 271 13.41 116.62 37.09
N GLU A 272 13.47 115.35 37.50
CA GLU A 272 14.13 114.26 36.76
C GLU A 272 15.66 114.35 36.64
N ASP A 273 16.24 113.15 36.74
CA ASP A 273 17.56 112.72 36.29
C ASP A 273 18.78 113.06 37.14
N ASP A 274 19.08 112.15 38.07
CA ASP A 274 20.46 111.81 38.40
C ASP A 274 20.76 110.38 37.90
N LEU A 275 21.22 110.33 36.64
CA LEU A 275 21.95 109.21 36.07
C LEU A 275 23.38 109.22 36.64
N SER A 276 23.73 108.18 37.39
CA SER A 276 25.13 107.84 37.67
C SER A 276 25.34 106.36 37.38
N GLY A 277 25.74 106.10 36.14
CA GLY A 277 26.31 104.83 35.73
C GLY A 277 27.78 104.77 36.12
N GLU A 278 28.16 103.73 36.87
CA GLU A 278 29.56 103.32 36.97
C GLU A 278 29.79 101.95 36.32
N ARG A 279 30.87 101.96 35.54
CA ARG A 279 31.27 101.02 34.50
C ARG A 279 31.71 99.70 35.09
N ARG A 280 31.14 98.59 34.59
CA ARG A 280 31.72 97.25 34.74
C ARG A 280 32.79 96.96 33.70
N LEU A 281 33.76 96.23 34.21
CA LEU A 281 35.06 95.85 33.67
C LEU A 281 34.99 94.87 32.49
N ARG A 282 36.09 94.91 31.74
CA ARG A 282 36.49 93.97 30.70
C ARG A 282 36.57 92.53 31.20
N LEU A 283 36.27 91.58 30.31
CA LEU A 283 36.79 90.21 30.37
C LEU A 283 36.97 89.64 28.95
N ARG A 284 38.17 89.13 28.69
CA ARG A 284 38.59 88.12 27.72
C ARG A 284 39.24 87.00 28.57
N PRO A 285 39.64 85.81 28.05
CA PRO A 285 39.20 85.01 26.89
C PRO A 285 39.01 83.51 27.27
N ALA A 286 38.68 82.61 26.30
CA ALA A 286 39.37 81.32 26.02
C ALA A 286 38.48 80.21 25.38
N VAL A 287 38.82 79.88 24.12
CA VAL A 287 39.05 78.54 23.53
C VAL A 287 38.19 77.33 23.98
N ARG A 288 37.47 76.71 23.03
CA ARG A 288 37.49 75.24 22.77
C ARG A 288 36.95 74.89 21.36
N PRO A 289 37.36 73.74 20.79
CA PRO A 289 37.52 73.55 19.35
C PRO A 289 36.31 72.95 18.64
N ALA A 290 36.36 73.04 17.31
CA ALA A 290 35.64 72.20 16.38
C ALA A 290 36.08 70.72 16.53
N PHE A 291 35.11 69.81 16.64
CA PHE A 291 35.27 68.40 16.27
C PHE A 291 34.08 67.96 15.42
N GLY A 292 34.40 67.19 14.39
CA GLY A 292 33.61 67.03 13.19
C GLY A 292 32.38 66.13 13.31
N ARG A 293 31.46 66.35 12.38
CA ARG A 293 30.57 65.31 11.88
C ARG A 293 31.39 64.33 11.03
N ARG A 294 31.85 63.24 11.64
CA ARG A 294 32.13 61.96 10.99
C ARG A 294 31.91 60.88 12.03
N SER A 295 30.70 60.35 12.11
CA SER A 295 30.44 59.04 12.72
C SER A 295 29.10 58.40 12.32
N GLU A 296 28.32 58.97 11.40
CA GLU A 296 27.15 58.26 10.85
C GLU A 296 27.53 57.20 9.79
N GLU A 297 28.79 57.16 9.34
CA GLU A 297 29.30 56.13 8.42
C GLU A 297 29.96 54.93 9.12
N ALA A 298 30.06 54.92 10.46
CA ALA A 298 30.66 53.80 11.20
C ALA A 298 29.62 52.80 11.74
N GLU A 299 28.43 53.26 12.13
CA GLU A 299 27.38 52.37 12.65
C GLU A 299 26.59 51.67 11.53
N ALA A 300 26.50 52.29 10.35
CA ALA A 300 25.92 51.67 9.15
C ALA A 300 26.82 50.56 8.55
N ALA A 301 28.14 50.61 8.80
CA ALA A 301 29.08 49.59 8.34
C ALA A 301 29.13 48.35 9.25
N GLU A 302 28.86 48.50 10.55
CA GLU A 302 28.88 47.37 11.51
C GLU A 302 27.62 46.49 11.40
N LEU A 303 26.45 47.08 11.09
CA LEU A 303 25.21 46.33 10.83
C LEU A 303 25.23 45.58 9.49
N ALA A 304 25.94 46.10 8.48
CA ALA A 304 26.18 45.40 7.21
C ALA A 304 27.16 44.21 7.35
N ALA A 305 28.15 44.31 8.25
CA ALA A 305 29.09 43.22 8.52
C ALA A 305 28.45 42.06 9.31
N ARG A 306 27.49 42.33 10.21
CA ARG A 306 26.78 41.29 10.98
C ARG A 306 25.73 40.53 10.16
N THR A 307 25.13 41.16 9.15
CA THR A 307 24.20 40.51 8.21
C THR A 307 24.91 39.70 7.12
N ALA A 308 26.17 40.04 6.79
CA ALA A 308 27.00 39.21 5.93
C ALA A 308 27.42 37.89 6.61
N THR A 309 27.88 37.94 7.86
CA THR A 309 28.36 36.76 8.62
C THR A 309 27.25 35.73 8.91
N THR A 310 26.01 36.18 9.08
CA THR A 310 24.84 35.29 9.26
C THR A 310 24.38 34.63 7.96
N ARG A 311 24.53 35.31 6.80
CA ARG A 311 24.23 34.72 5.49
C ARG A 311 25.25 33.66 5.06
N THR A 312 26.53 33.82 5.41
CA THR A 312 27.57 32.79 5.14
C THR A 312 27.45 31.58 6.07
N ALA A 313 26.96 31.75 7.30
CA ALA A 313 26.72 30.64 8.23
C ALA A 313 25.53 29.77 7.79
N VAL A 314 24.45 30.38 7.28
CA VAL A 314 23.28 29.65 6.76
C VAL A 314 23.61 28.96 5.42
N ALA A 315 24.46 29.55 4.57
CA ALA A 315 24.91 28.92 3.33
C ALA A 315 25.84 27.71 3.57
N ASN A 316 26.70 27.75 4.59
CA ASN A 316 27.55 26.61 4.95
C ASN A 316 26.79 25.49 5.68
N ALA A 317 25.72 25.80 6.42
CA ALA A 317 24.83 24.79 7.01
C ALA A 317 23.94 24.10 5.97
N ALA A 318 23.53 24.79 4.89
CA ALA A 318 22.79 24.20 3.78
C ALA A 318 23.67 23.28 2.90
N ALA A 319 24.99 23.53 2.86
CA ALA A 319 25.95 22.69 2.13
C ALA A 319 26.35 21.41 2.90
N SER A 320 26.17 21.35 4.23
CA SER A 320 26.50 20.16 5.04
C SER A 320 25.38 19.14 5.16
N VAL A 321 24.19 19.41 4.61
CA VAL A 321 23.05 18.45 4.57
C VAL A 321 22.95 17.72 3.22
N ALA A 322 23.77 18.10 2.23
CA ALA A 322 23.75 17.53 0.88
C ALA A 322 24.95 16.62 0.56
N ALA A 323 25.63 16.05 1.55
CA ALA A 323 26.78 15.20 1.33
C ALA A 323 26.76 13.97 2.25
N GLU A 324 26.07 12.91 1.82
CA GLU A 324 26.40 11.54 2.22
C GLU A 324 26.98 10.76 1.04
N PRO A 325 27.95 9.85 1.30
CA PRO A 325 28.94 9.44 0.32
C PRO A 325 28.50 8.29 -0.59
N ALA A 326 28.80 8.44 -1.88
CA ALA A 326 28.74 7.37 -2.87
C ALA A 326 29.74 6.25 -2.53
N ALA A 327 29.22 5.02 -2.35
CA ALA A 327 30.00 3.79 -2.37
C ALA A 327 30.28 3.34 -3.81
N LYS A 328 31.51 2.88 -4.08
CA LYS A 328 32.00 2.38 -5.37
C LYS A 328 31.27 1.11 -5.83
N PRO A 329 31.14 0.87 -7.15
CA PRO A 329 30.47 -0.30 -7.70
C PRO A 329 31.43 -1.50 -7.83
N ALA A 330 30.96 -2.68 -7.43
CA ALA A 330 31.51 -3.96 -7.87
C ALA A 330 30.64 -4.50 -9.02
N ALA A 331 31.33 -4.94 -10.07
CA ALA A 331 30.74 -5.46 -11.29
C ALA A 331 30.05 -6.81 -11.08
N ALA A 332 28.82 -6.93 -11.60
CA ALA A 332 28.28 -8.19 -12.09
C ALA A 332 27.24 -7.89 -13.17
N ALA A 333 27.52 -8.38 -14.37
CA ALA A 333 26.67 -8.30 -15.54
C ALA A 333 25.42 -9.18 -15.40
N VAL A 334 24.31 -8.78 -16.05
CA VAL A 334 23.37 -9.60 -16.86
C VAL A 334 22.15 -8.71 -17.22
N PRO A 335 21.51 -8.88 -18.40
CA PRO A 335 21.11 -7.76 -19.25
C PRO A 335 19.62 -7.37 -19.17
N ALA A 336 19.37 -6.23 -19.81
CA ALA A 336 18.13 -5.50 -19.96
C ALA A 336 16.93 -6.32 -20.49
N ARG A 337 15.76 -6.03 -19.92
CA ARG A 337 14.47 -6.16 -20.61
C ARG A 337 13.71 -4.85 -20.47
N GLN A 338 13.40 -4.24 -21.61
CA GLN A 338 12.45 -3.13 -21.72
C GLN A 338 11.04 -3.67 -22.07
N PRO A 339 9.97 -2.85 -21.91
CA PRO A 339 8.70 -3.26 -21.32
C PRO A 339 7.55 -3.39 -22.34
N ALA A 340 6.46 -4.04 -21.93
CA ALA A 340 5.15 -3.78 -22.52
C ALA A 340 4.00 -4.13 -21.55
N ALA A 341 3.22 -3.08 -21.27
CA ALA A 341 1.76 -3.03 -21.15
C ALA A 341 1.03 -3.82 -20.05
N ALA A 342 0.35 -3.01 -19.24
CA ALA A 342 -0.67 -3.34 -18.27
C ALA A 342 -1.89 -4.07 -18.86
N SER A 343 -2.53 -4.89 -18.03
CA SER A 343 -3.99 -4.83 -17.86
C SER A 343 -4.40 -5.43 -16.52
N ALA A 344 -5.44 -4.81 -15.98
CA ALA A 344 -5.97 -4.85 -14.63
C ALA A 344 -6.56 -6.18 -14.14
N ALA A 345 -6.62 -6.22 -12.81
CA ALA A 345 -7.16 -7.23 -11.93
C ALA A 345 -8.68 -7.46 -12.05
N HIS A 346 -9.12 -8.67 -11.71
CA HIS A 346 -10.27 -8.86 -10.84
C HIS A 346 -10.14 -10.13 -10.01
N ALA A 347 -10.50 -10.01 -8.73
CA ALA A 347 -10.26 -10.97 -7.67
C ALA A 347 -11.54 -11.68 -7.23
N ALA A 348 -11.32 -12.78 -6.50
CA ALA A 348 -12.19 -13.54 -5.58
C ALA A 348 -12.85 -14.83 -6.11
N PRO A 349 -13.18 -15.83 -5.26
CA PRO A 349 -12.63 -16.19 -3.94
C PRO A 349 -12.24 -17.69 -3.79
N ARG A 350 -11.44 -18.00 -2.76
CA ARG A 350 -11.06 -19.36 -2.31
C ARG A 350 -12.07 -19.93 -1.30
N ALA A 351 -12.29 -21.25 -1.36
CA ALA A 351 -12.27 -22.26 -0.26
C ALA A 351 -13.08 -23.53 -0.63
N PRO A 352 -12.94 -24.69 0.04
CA PRO A 352 -11.75 -25.32 0.63
C PRO A 352 -11.54 -26.78 0.11
N ALA A 353 -10.29 -27.26 0.10
CA ALA A 353 -9.95 -28.65 -0.19
C ALA A 353 -10.00 -29.50 1.09
N SER A 354 -10.70 -30.64 1.03
CA SER A 354 -10.68 -31.71 2.03
C SER A 354 -9.87 -32.88 1.50
N THR A 355 -8.88 -33.27 2.29
CA THR A 355 -7.97 -34.40 2.16
C THR A 355 -8.69 -35.75 2.18
N ALA A 356 -8.28 -36.69 1.33
CA ALA A 356 -8.32 -38.13 1.63
C ALA A 356 -7.30 -38.85 0.74
N GLY A 357 -6.18 -39.23 1.34
CA GLY A 357 -5.12 -40.00 0.69
C GLY A 357 -5.51 -41.44 0.41
N VAL A 358 -4.85 -42.03 -0.57
CA VAL A 358 -4.84 -43.48 -0.81
C VAL A 358 -3.38 -43.94 -0.76
N PRO A 359 -3.03 -44.92 0.08
CA PRO A 359 -1.68 -45.47 0.12
C PRO A 359 -1.51 -46.52 -0.99
N GLY A 360 -0.44 -46.38 -1.79
CA GLY A 360 0.03 -47.41 -2.71
C GLY A 360 1.08 -48.28 -2.03
N ALA A 361 0.74 -49.53 -1.76
CA ALA A 361 1.67 -50.56 -1.31
C ALA A 361 2.11 -51.44 -2.49
N ALA A 362 3.36 -51.87 -2.38
CA ALA A 362 4.22 -52.45 -3.39
C ALA A 362 3.87 -53.89 -3.85
N ASP A 363 4.36 -54.17 -5.06
CA ASP A 363 4.99 -55.37 -5.59
C ASP A 363 4.54 -56.79 -5.16
N GLY A 364 4.21 -57.56 -6.20
CA GLY A 364 4.95 -58.79 -6.53
C GLY A 364 4.67 -60.04 -5.69
N ALA A 365 4.11 -61.08 -6.32
CA ALA A 365 4.31 -62.44 -5.84
C ALA A 365 4.39 -63.44 -6.98
N ALA A 366 5.59 -64.00 -7.13
CA ALA A 366 5.82 -65.30 -7.71
C ALA A 366 5.28 -66.42 -6.80
N ALA A 367 5.02 -67.55 -7.43
CA ALA A 367 4.60 -68.86 -6.94
C ALA A 367 4.94 -69.25 -5.49
N ALA A 368 3.91 -69.68 -4.74
CA ALA A 368 3.92 -70.91 -3.94
C ALA A 368 2.50 -71.23 -3.43
N THR A 369 2.01 -72.45 -3.67
CA THR A 369 0.84 -73.06 -3.00
C THR A 369 1.13 -73.32 -1.52
N PRO A 370 0.16 -73.23 -0.60
CA PRO A 370 -0.71 -74.38 -0.33
C PRO A 370 -2.18 -74.06 0.05
N SER A 371 -3.02 -75.05 -0.25
CA SER A 371 -4.25 -75.51 0.41
C SER A 371 -4.98 -74.59 1.41
N GLY A 372 -6.23 -74.25 1.09
CA GLY A 372 -7.22 -73.74 2.03
C GLY A 372 -8.54 -73.40 1.34
N GLU A 373 -9.58 -74.17 1.62
CA GLU A 373 -10.96 -73.95 1.17
C GLU A 373 -11.49 -72.59 1.66
N GLY A 374 -12.20 -71.84 0.80
CA GLY A 374 -12.98 -70.68 1.26
C GLY A 374 -13.34 -69.65 0.18
N ALA A 375 -14.62 -69.68 -0.22
CA ALA A 375 -15.45 -68.56 -0.65
C ALA A 375 -15.04 -67.72 -1.88
N ALA A 376 -15.76 -67.95 -2.97
CA ALA A 376 -15.82 -67.09 -4.15
C ALA A 376 -16.34 -65.69 -3.81
N ALA A 377 -15.55 -64.65 -4.12
CA ALA A 377 -15.98 -63.26 -4.14
C ALA A 377 -16.26 -62.83 -5.59
N ALA A 378 -17.44 -62.25 -5.81
CA ALA A 378 -17.98 -61.85 -7.11
C ALA A 378 -17.20 -60.67 -7.76
N PRO A 379 -17.16 -60.57 -9.10
CA PRO A 379 -16.52 -59.45 -9.79
C PRO A 379 -17.35 -58.16 -9.64
N THR A 380 -16.70 -57.08 -9.21
CA THR A 380 -17.29 -55.73 -9.21
C THR A 380 -17.53 -55.28 -10.66
N ALA A 381 -18.77 -54.93 -10.97
CA ALA A 381 -19.17 -54.43 -12.28
C ALA A 381 -18.42 -53.14 -12.62
N SER A 382 -17.92 -53.03 -13.86
CA SER A 382 -17.25 -51.82 -14.35
C SER A 382 -18.20 -50.61 -14.35
N LEU A 383 -17.66 -49.40 -14.17
CA LEU A 383 -18.41 -48.14 -14.23
C LEU A 383 -19.22 -48.00 -15.54
N ALA A 384 -18.75 -48.59 -16.64
CA ALA A 384 -19.49 -48.65 -17.89
C ALA A 384 -20.81 -49.43 -17.78
N ALA A 385 -20.82 -50.52 -17.00
CA ALA A 385 -22.01 -51.31 -16.73
C ALA A 385 -22.99 -50.58 -15.79
N SER A 386 -22.51 -49.79 -14.83
CA SER A 386 -23.39 -48.98 -13.95
C SER A 386 -24.02 -47.77 -14.66
N LEU A 387 -23.41 -47.32 -15.75
CA LEU A 387 -23.90 -46.23 -16.59
C LEU A 387 -24.70 -46.71 -17.81
N GLY A 388 -24.80 -48.03 -18.05
CA GLY A 388 -25.57 -48.59 -19.17
C GLY A 388 -24.96 -48.35 -20.55
N LEU A 389 -23.66 -48.02 -20.62
CA LEU A 389 -22.95 -47.82 -21.88
C LEU A 389 -22.33 -49.13 -22.38
N ALA A 390 -22.29 -49.30 -23.70
CA ALA A 390 -21.59 -50.41 -24.33
C ALA A 390 -20.11 -50.41 -23.90
N ALA A 391 -19.59 -51.57 -23.52
CA ALA A 391 -18.23 -51.74 -22.98
C ALA A 391 -17.11 -51.38 -23.98
N LYS A 392 -17.46 -51.20 -25.27
CA LYS A 392 -16.59 -50.68 -26.32
C LYS A 392 -17.47 -49.89 -27.29
N PRO A 393 -17.25 -48.59 -27.49
CA PRO A 393 -17.90 -47.88 -28.59
C PRO A 393 -17.31 -48.39 -29.91
N ASP A 394 -18.17 -48.70 -30.88
CA ASP A 394 -17.73 -49.05 -32.23
C ASP A 394 -17.20 -47.78 -32.92
N PHE A 395 -15.88 -47.59 -32.85
CA PHE A 395 -15.18 -46.62 -33.66
C PHE A 395 -14.77 -47.28 -34.98
N PRO A 396 -15.29 -46.84 -36.14
CA PRO A 396 -14.80 -47.33 -37.41
C PRO A 396 -13.33 -46.91 -37.59
N ASP A 397 -12.48 -47.83 -38.07
CA ASP A 397 -11.03 -47.64 -38.19
C ASP A 397 -10.61 -46.57 -39.23
N ASP A 398 -11.57 -46.04 -40.01
CA ASP A 398 -11.35 -45.09 -41.12
C ASP A 398 -11.69 -43.62 -40.78
N LEU A 399 -11.64 -43.21 -39.51
CA LEU A 399 -11.92 -41.83 -39.09
C LEU A 399 -10.65 -40.95 -39.09
N ASP A 400 -10.70 -39.83 -39.82
CA ASP A 400 -9.70 -38.76 -39.69
C ASP A 400 -9.67 -38.21 -38.24
N ASP A 401 -8.54 -37.63 -37.82
CA ASP A 401 -8.35 -37.07 -36.46
C ASP A 401 -9.47 -36.09 -36.05
N GLU A 402 -10.04 -35.37 -37.01
CA GLU A 402 -11.18 -34.46 -36.80
C GLU A 402 -12.49 -35.22 -36.50
N GLY A 403 -12.72 -36.33 -37.22
CA GLY A 403 -13.87 -37.22 -36.98
C GLY A 403 -13.78 -37.92 -35.62
N VAL A 404 -12.57 -38.32 -35.20
CA VAL A 404 -12.33 -38.87 -33.86
C VAL A 404 -12.61 -37.82 -32.79
N ARG A 405 -12.09 -36.59 -32.93
CA ARG A 405 -12.36 -35.48 -31.99
C ARG A 405 -13.85 -35.18 -31.88
N GLN A 406 -14.56 -35.16 -33.02
CA GLN A 406 -16.00 -34.93 -33.04
C GLN A 406 -16.77 -36.04 -32.30
N LYS A 407 -16.44 -37.31 -32.55
CA LYS A 407 -17.10 -38.46 -31.90
C LYS A 407 -16.80 -38.55 -30.41
N VAL A 408 -15.57 -38.27 -30.01
CA VAL A 408 -15.19 -38.18 -28.59
C VAL A 408 -15.92 -37.03 -27.90
N GLY A 409 -16.03 -35.87 -28.57
CA GLY A 409 -16.79 -34.72 -28.08
C GLY A 409 -18.29 -35.00 -27.94
N GLU A 410 -18.87 -35.76 -28.86
CA GLU A 410 -20.27 -36.21 -28.82
C GLU A 410 -20.52 -37.22 -27.69
N LEU A 411 -19.62 -38.19 -27.51
CA LEU A 411 -19.69 -39.18 -26.43
C LEU A 411 -19.52 -38.51 -25.06
N ALA A 412 -18.56 -37.60 -24.92
CA ALA A 412 -18.35 -36.83 -23.70
C ALA A 412 -19.58 -36.00 -23.34
N ALA A 413 -20.19 -35.31 -24.32
CA ALA A 413 -21.42 -34.56 -24.10
C ALA A 413 -22.57 -35.45 -23.59
N ARG A 414 -22.73 -36.64 -24.16
CA ARG A 414 -23.77 -37.59 -23.76
C ARG A 414 -23.55 -38.15 -22.36
N VAL A 415 -22.31 -38.47 -22.00
CA VAL A 415 -21.98 -38.92 -20.64
C VAL A 415 -22.26 -37.82 -19.62
N ILE A 416 -21.84 -36.58 -19.90
CA ILE A 416 -22.07 -35.43 -19.04
C ILE A 416 -23.58 -35.15 -18.87
N ALA A 417 -24.36 -35.26 -19.93
CA ALA A 417 -25.81 -35.10 -19.88
C ALA A 417 -26.48 -36.17 -19.00
N LEU A 418 -26.09 -37.44 -19.16
CA LEU A 418 -26.61 -38.55 -18.36
C LEU A 418 -26.19 -38.45 -16.89
N THR A 419 -24.97 -38.00 -16.58
CA THR A 419 -24.53 -37.77 -15.21
C THR A 419 -25.27 -36.60 -14.57
N ALA A 420 -25.47 -35.50 -15.30
CA ALA A 420 -26.25 -34.37 -14.80
C ALA A 420 -27.72 -34.76 -14.52
N GLU A 421 -28.31 -35.62 -15.35
CA GLU A 421 -29.65 -36.15 -15.12
C GLU A 421 -29.71 -37.05 -13.86
N LYS A 422 -28.73 -37.92 -13.66
CA LYS A 422 -28.67 -38.80 -12.47
C LYS A 422 -28.35 -38.03 -11.17
N GLU A 423 -27.56 -36.97 -11.24
CA GLU A 423 -27.23 -36.15 -10.06
C GLU A 423 -28.34 -35.14 -9.71
N GLY A 424 -29.23 -34.85 -10.65
CA GLY A 424 -30.41 -34.00 -10.45
C GLY A 424 -30.10 -32.49 -10.36
N PRO A 425 -31.13 -31.65 -10.15
CA PRO A 425 -31.05 -30.18 -10.26
C PRO A 425 -30.25 -29.48 -9.15
N ARG A 426 -29.68 -30.24 -8.21
CA ARG A 426 -28.76 -29.73 -7.17
C ARG A 426 -27.30 -30.04 -7.47
N SER A 427 -27.01 -30.64 -8.62
CA SER A 427 -25.65 -30.95 -9.04
C SER A 427 -24.85 -29.66 -9.34
N PRO A 428 -23.57 -29.58 -8.95
CA PRO A 428 -22.64 -28.56 -9.43
C PRO A 428 -22.56 -28.50 -10.96
N LEU A 429 -22.71 -29.63 -11.65
CA LEU A 429 -22.71 -29.70 -13.12
C LEU A 429 -23.90 -28.95 -13.73
N ASP A 430 -25.07 -29.03 -13.10
CA ASP A 430 -26.27 -28.33 -13.58
C ASP A 430 -26.13 -26.81 -13.42
N ALA A 431 -25.48 -26.36 -12.33
CA ALA A 431 -25.15 -24.95 -12.13
C ALA A 431 -24.16 -24.41 -13.16
N ILE A 432 -23.12 -25.19 -13.52
CA ILE A 432 -22.12 -24.83 -14.53
C ILE A 432 -22.74 -24.78 -15.93
N LEU A 433 -23.53 -25.80 -16.29
CA LEU A 433 -24.21 -25.85 -17.58
C LEU A 433 -25.26 -24.72 -17.74
N SER A 434 -25.81 -24.22 -16.63
CA SER A 434 -26.74 -23.09 -16.61
C SER A 434 -26.05 -21.72 -16.57
N SER A 435 -24.88 -21.62 -15.91
CA SER A 435 -24.14 -20.37 -15.73
C SER A 435 -23.31 -19.95 -16.95
N GLU A 436 -23.01 -20.87 -17.87
CA GLU A 436 -22.35 -20.58 -19.15
C GLU A 436 -23.27 -19.86 -20.16
N THR A 437 -24.00 -18.84 -19.71
CA THR A 437 -24.71 -17.89 -20.56
C THR A 437 -24.11 -16.51 -20.37
N SER A 438 -22.98 -16.27 -21.01
CA SER A 438 -22.56 -14.90 -21.34
C SER A 438 -22.41 -14.80 -22.86
N PRO A 439 -23.35 -14.16 -23.57
CA PRO A 439 -23.31 -14.01 -25.02
C PRO A 439 -22.16 -13.08 -25.50
N ALA A 440 -21.24 -12.68 -24.61
CA ALA A 440 -20.12 -11.80 -24.91
C ALA A 440 -18.89 -12.52 -25.49
N GLU A 441 -18.78 -13.85 -25.38
CA GLU A 441 -17.66 -14.62 -25.96
C GLU A 441 -18.01 -15.38 -27.26
N ALA A 442 -19.23 -15.25 -27.76
CA ALA A 442 -19.66 -15.87 -29.02
C ALA A 442 -19.11 -15.14 -30.28
N GLY A 443 -18.41 -14.01 -30.11
CA GLY A 443 -17.95 -13.16 -31.20
C GLY A 443 -16.50 -13.36 -31.67
N ALA A 444 -15.73 -14.28 -31.09
CA ALA A 444 -14.27 -14.34 -31.34
C ALA A 444 -13.69 -15.76 -31.53
N ARG A 445 -14.50 -16.75 -31.91
CA ARG A 445 -13.98 -18.06 -32.33
C ARG A 445 -14.48 -18.40 -33.72
N ASP A 446 -13.52 -18.43 -34.62
CA ASP A 446 -13.64 -18.78 -36.02
C ASP A 446 -14.43 -20.10 -36.20
N GLY A 447 -15.33 -20.12 -37.18
CA GLY A 447 -16.37 -21.11 -37.29
C GLY A 447 -15.88 -22.53 -37.63
N SER A 448 -16.49 -23.52 -36.96
CA SER A 448 -17.08 -24.71 -37.61
C SER A 448 -17.56 -25.76 -36.59
N GLN A 449 -17.23 -25.65 -35.29
CA GLN A 449 -17.61 -26.69 -34.33
C GLN A 449 -18.32 -26.15 -33.08
N PRO A 450 -19.51 -26.68 -32.74
CA PRO A 450 -20.22 -26.30 -31.52
C PRO A 450 -19.38 -26.63 -30.28
N SER A 451 -19.51 -25.85 -29.21
CA SER A 451 -18.81 -26.14 -27.96
C SER A 451 -19.34 -27.42 -27.31
N LEU A 452 -18.59 -27.98 -26.36
CA LEU A 452 -19.04 -29.14 -25.60
C LEU A 452 -20.33 -28.83 -24.81
N ALA A 453 -20.43 -27.63 -24.24
CA ALA A 453 -21.59 -27.17 -23.51
C ALA A 453 -22.84 -27.03 -24.40
N ASP A 454 -22.67 -26.49 -25.61
CA ASP A 454 -23.76 -26.39 -26.59
C ASP A 454 -24.27 -27.78 -27.01
N ARG A 455 -23.35 -28.74 -27.19
CA ARG A 455 -23.70 -30.14 -27.46
C ARG A 455 -24.47 -30.79 -26.31
N VAL A 456 -24.06 -30.55 -25.06
CA VAL A 456 -24.75 -31.07 -23.86
C VAL A 456 -26.16 -30.50 -23.76
N ARG A 457 -26.35 -29.19 -23.99
CA ARG A 457 -27.66 -28.54 -23.98
C ARG A 457 -28.57 -29.10 -25.07
N ARG A 458 -28.07 -29.21 -26.30
CA ARG A 458 -28.81 -29.80 -27.42
C ARG A 458 -29.30 -31.21 -27.13
N ILE A 459 -28.45 -32.08 -26.55
CA ILE A 459 -28.84 -33.45 -26.17
C ILE A 459 -29.94 -33.44 -25.09
N ARG A 460 -29.90 -32.51 -24.12
CA ARG A 460 -30.95 -32.39 -23.09
C ARG A 460 -32.25 -31.86 -23.66
N ASP A 461 -32.19 -30.93 -24.62
CA ASP A 461 -33.38 -30.41 -25.28
C ASP A 461 -34.02 -31.49 -26.16
N GLU A 462 -33.23 -32.23 -26.95
CA GLU A 462 -33.69 -33.41 -27.70
C GLU A 462 -34.29 -34.48 -26.77
N ALA A 463 -33.68 -34.74 -25.61
CA ALA A 463 -34.22 -35.68 -24.61
C ALA A 463 -35.52 -35.19 -23.94
N ARG A 464 -35.66 -33.87 -23.73
CA ARG A 464 -36.89 -33.26 -23.19
C ARG A 464 -38.03 -33.28 -24.20
N ASP A 465 -37.72 -33.01 -25.47
CA ASP A 465 -38.69 -33.07 -26.56
C ASP A 465 -39.20 -34.50 -26.76
N HIS A 466 -38.30 -35.50 -26.70
CA HIS A 466 -38.69 -36.93 -26.71
C HIS A 466 -39.44 -37.42 -25.47
N ALA A 467 -39.39 -36.69 -24.35
CA ALA A 467 -40.15 -37.01 -23.14
C ALA A 467 -41.52 -36.29 -23.09
N ALA A 468 -41.73 -35.29 -23.95
CA ALA A 468 -42.97 -34.51 -24.06
C ALA A 468 -43.92 -35.04 -25.16
N GLU A 469 -43.40 -35.79 -26.14
CA GLU A 469 -44.15 -36.65 -27.06
C GLU A 469 -44.59 -37.96 -26.39
#